data_AF-A0A1X2IWJ2-F1
#
_entry.id   AF-A0A1X2IWJ2-F1
#
_cell.length_a   1.000
_cell.length_b   1.000
_cell.length_c   1.000
_cell.angle_alpha   90.00
_cell.angle_beta   90.00
_cell.angle_gamma   90.00
#
_symmetry.space_group_name_H-M   'P 1'
#
loop_
_entity.id
_entity.type
_entity.pdbx_description
1 polymer ?
#
loop_
_entity_poly.entity_id
_entity_poly.type
_entity_poly.pdbx_seq_one_letter_code
_entity_poly.pdbx_strand_id
1 'polypeptide(L)'
;MSTDINDHFSLLLDDSDNFLPRVEEILKEIYTHFDEDKDNFWNTKELQAFAEATNGRQFDQSSLDEIIDSFDVNKENQLTFRGFYEMYHIQTLSDPEETLNDFKKHGYDDKLELVTSRTQDEIPKDPPVNED
;
A
#
# COMPACT_ATOMS: atom_id res chain seq x y z
N MET A 1 17.27 -17.67 10.65
CA MET A 1 15.91 -18.21 10.79
C MET A 1 15.16 -17.58 9.64
N SER A 2 14.84 -18.40 8.64
CA SER A 2 14.15 -17.95 7.44
C SER A 2 12.72 -17.66 7.87
N THR A 3 12.32 -16.40 7.94
CA THR A 3 10.91 -16.06 8.13
C THR A 3 10.23 -16.47 6.82
N ASP A 4 9.63 -17.65 6.84
CA ASP A 4 8.96 -18.26 5.71
C ASP A 4 7.90 -17.29 5.15
N ILE A 5 7.83 -17.18 3.83
CA ILE A 5 6.83 -16.40 3.08
C ILE A 5 5.38 -16.70 3.55
N ASN A 6 5.15 -17.86 4.17
CA ASN A 6 3.90 -18.24 4.82
C ASN A 6 3.47 -17.35 6.01
N ASP A 7 4.42 -16.74 6.73
CA ASP A 7 4.11 -15.85 7.85
C ASP A 7 3.50 -14.54 7.33
N HIS A 8 4.05 -14.00 6.24
CA HIS A 8 3.55 -12.77 5.60
C HIS A 8 2.13 -12.92 5.07
N PHE A 9 1.82 -14.05 4.43
CA PHE A 9 0.44 -14.38 4.02
C PHE A 9 -0.51 -14.42 5.21
N SER A 10 -0.12 -15.09 6.29
CA SER A 10 -0.96 -15.23 7.50
C SER A 10 -1.18 -13.92 8.26
N LEU A 11 -0.32 -12.92 8.05
CA LEU A 11 -0.46 -11.57 8.62
C LEU A 11 -1.41 -10.70 7.80
N LEU A 12 -1.60 -11.00 6.52
CA LEU A 12 -2.41 -10.20 5.61
C LEU A 12 -3.78 -10.81 5.33
N LEU A 13 -3.81 -12.12 5.07
CA LEU A 13 -4.96 -12.89 4.63
C LEU A 13 -5.33 -13.98 5.64
N ASP A 14 -6.62 -14.29 5.71
CA ASP A 14 -7.16 -15.46 6.41
C ASP A 14 -7.03 -16.74 5.56
N ASP A 15 -7.40 -17.90 6.12
CA ASP A 15 -7.41 -19.22 5.45
C ASP A 15 -8.29 -19.25 4.18
N SER A 16 -9.25 -18.32 4.07
CA SER A 16 -10.08 -18.12 2.87
C SER A 16 -9.51 -17.09 1.88
N ASP A 17 -8.22 -16.77 1.99
CA ASP A 17 -7.53 -15.75 1.21
C ASP A 17 -8.11 -14.34 1.37
N ASN A 18 -9.01 -14.06 2.32
CA ASN A 18 -9.59 -12.72 2.49
C ASN A 18 -8.72 -11.86 3.40
N PHE A 19 -8.65 -10.54 3.15
CA PHE A 19 -7.92 -9.64 4.03
C PHE A 19 -8.44 -9.73 5.47
N LEU A 20 -7.50 -9.76 6.42
CA LEU A 20 -7.84 -9.70 7.84
C LEU A 20 -8.51 -8.36 8.16
N PRO A 21 -9.39 -8.30 9.18
CA PRO A 21 -10.06 -7.06 9.58
C PRO A 21 -9.08 -5.92 9.86
N ARG A 22 -7.88 -6.24 10.37
CA ARG A 22 -6.83 -5.25 10.62
C ARG A 22 -6.29 -4.64 9.33
N VAL A 23 -6.11 -5.45 8.29
CA VAL A 23 -5.64 -4.98 6.98
C VAL A 23 -6.71 -4.16 6.30
N GLU A 24 -7.98 -4.58 6.36
CA GLU A 24 -9.09 -3.82 5.82
C GLU A 24 -9.16 -2.40 6.41
N GLU A 25 -8.99 -2.27 7.74
CA GLU A 25 -8.94 -0.97 8.41
C GLU A 25 -7.75 -0.12 7.91
N ILE A 26 -6.56 -0.72 7.74
CA ILE A 26 -5.38 -0.02 7.20
C ILE A 26 -5.60 0.46 5.77
N LEU A 27 -6.11 -0.43 4.90
CA LEU A 27 -6.44 -0.10 3.53
C LEU A 27 -7.47 1.02 3.47
N LYS A 28 -8.45 1.03 4.37
CA LYS A 28 -9.45 2.08 4.48
C LYS A 28 -8.88 3.41 4.98
N GLU A 29 -7.94 3.38 5.92
CA GLU A 29 -7.21 4.58 6.36
C GLU A 29 -6.36 5.15 5.24
N ILE A 30 -5.62 4.31 4.51
CA ILE A 30 -4.85 4.72 3.32
C ILE A 30 -5.81 5.30 2.26
N TYR A 31 -6.91 4.60 1.98
CA TYR A 31 -7.92 5.04 1.03
C TYR A 31 -8.45 6.45 1.36
N THR A 32 -8.81 6.65 2.62
CA THR A 32 -9.32 7.93 3.13
C THR A 32 -8.24 9.01 3.20
N HIS A 33 -6.97 8.62 3.34
CA HIS A 33 -5.85 9.55 3.42
C HIS A 33 -5.59 10.25 2.08
N PHE A 34 -5.71 9.53 0.96
CA PHE A 34 -5.51 10.08 -0.39
C PHE A 34 -6.80 10.62 -1.03
N ASP A 35 -7.97 10.40 -0.43
CA ASP A 35 -9.25 10.98 -0.85
C ASP A 35 -9.31 12.47 -0.43
N GLU A 36 -8.74 13.34 -1.27
CA GLU A 36 -8.58 14.78 -1.00
C GLU A 36 -9.93 15.50 -1.06
N ASP A 37 -10.79 15.12 -2.02
CA ASP A 37 -12.12 15.72 -2.19
C ASP A 37 -13.16 15.15 -1.21
N LYS A 38 -12.84 14.04 -0.54
CA LYS A 38 -13.69 13.33 0.44
C LYS A 38 -15.00 12.81 -0.17
N ASP A 39 -14.96 12.47 -1.44
CA ASP A 39 -16.12 11.89 -2.15
C ASP A 39 -16.20 10.37 -1.92
N ASN A 40 -15.21 9.76 -1.27
CA ASN A 40 -15.04 8.31 -1.09
C ASN A 40 -14.76 7.58 -2.41
N PHE A 41 -14.30 8.29 -3.44
CA PHE A 41 -13.94 7.74 -4.76
C PHE A 41 -12.62 8.33 -5.21
N TRP A 42 -11.67 7.49 -5.59
CA TRP A 42 -10.40 7.97 -6.11
C TRP A 42 -10.51 8.30 -7.59
N ASN A 43 -10.38 9.59 -7.89
CA ASN A 43 -10.19 10.06 -9.24
C ASN A 43 -8.76 9.77 -9.73
N THR A 44 -8.50 10.02 -11.01
CA THR A 44 -7.19 9.77 -11.63
C THR A 44 -6.03 10.46 -10.90
N LYS A 45 -6.23 11.66 -10.35
CA LYS A 45 -5.17 12.39 -9.63
C LYS A 45 -4.86 11.74 -8.29
N GLU A 46 -5.88 11.35 -7.54
CA GLU A 46 -5.74 10.70 -6.24
C GLU A 46 -5.07 9.33 -6.39
N LEU A 47 -5.48 8.57 -7.40
CA LEU A 47 -4.87 7.29 -7.74
C LEU A 47 -3.39 7.45 -8.17
N GLN A 48 -3.06 8.51 -8.93
CA GLN A 48 -1.67 8.82 -9.26
C GLN A 48 -0.84 9.26 -8.04
N ALA A 49 -1.41 10.05 -7.14
CA ALA A 49 -0.76 10.48 -5.91
C ALA A 49 -0.47 9.28 -4.99
N PHE A 50 -1.43 8.38 -4.87
CA PHE A 50 -1.25 7.10 -4.19
C PHE A 50 -0.14 6.26 -4.85
N ALA A 51 -0.17 6.09 -6.17
CA ALA A 51 0.85 5.33 -6.89
C ALA A 51 2.26 5.90 -6.66
N GLU A 52 2.41 7.22 -6.72
CA GLU A 52 3.68 7.90 -6.46
C GLU A 52 4.14 7.70 -5.01
N ALA A 53 3.24 7.76 -4.03
CA ALA A 53 3.58 7.56 -2.62
C ALA A 53 3.99 6.10 -2.31
N THR A 54 3.30 5.14 -2.91
CA THR A 54 3.48 3.70 -2.65
C THR A 54 4.61 3.12 -3.50
N ASN A 55 4.55 3.31 -4.81
CA ASN A 55 5.48 2.74 -5.78
C ASN A 55 6.65 3.68 -6.14
N GLY A 56 6.63 4.93 -5.66
CA GLY A 56 7.63 5.94 -6.03
C GLY A 56 7.45 6.49 -7.45
N ARG A 57 6.40 6.08 -8.17
CA ARG A 57 6.11 6.51 -9.53
C ARG A 57 4.61 6.49 -9.81
N GLN A 58 4.15 7.42 -10.64
CA GLN A 58 2.77 7.44 -11.11
C GLN A 58 2.47 6.26 -12.04
N PHE A 59 1.21 5.82 -12.07
CA PHE A 59 0.75 4.88 -13.08
C PHE A 59 0.74 5.53 -14.47
N ASP A 60 1.20 4.76 -15.46
CA ASP A 60 1.06 5.13 -16.88
C ASP A 60 -0.41 5.07 -17.31
N GLN A 61 -0.75 5.78 -18.38
CA GLN A 61 -2.13 5.85 -18.88
C GLN A 61 -2.73 4.46 -19.17
N SER A 62 -1.92 3.52 -19.66
CA SER A 62 -2.37 2.14 -19.90
C SER A 62 -2.72 1.40 -18.62
N SER A 63 -1.96 1.60 -17.54
CA SER A 63 -2.26 1.02 -16.23
C SER A 63 -3.51 1.63 -15.61
N LEU A 64 -3.71 2.94 -15.78
CA LEU A 64 -4.93 3.61 -15.34
C LEU A 64 -6.18 3.07 -16.04
N ASP A 65 -6.11 2.90 -17.36
CA ASP A 65 -7.20 2.36 -18.17
C ASP A 65 -7.51 0.90 -17.78
N GLU A 66 -6.47 0.10 -17.57
CA GLU A 66 -6.59 -1.28 -17.10
C GLU A 66 -7.23 -1.36 -15.71
N ILE A 67 -6.88 -0.45 -14.80
CA ILE A 67 -7.48 -0.39 -13.46
C ILE A 67 -8.98 -0.06 -13.57
N ILE A 68 -9.34 0.89 -14.42
CA ILE A 68 -10.73 1.31 -14.62
C ILE A 68 -11.57 0.20 -15.29
N ASP A 69 -10.97 -0.57 -16.20
CA ASP A 69 -11.66 -1.68 -16.90
C ASP A 69 -11.76 -2.95 -16.03
N SER A 70 -10.73 -3.22 -15.22
CA SER A 70 -10.62 -4.46 -14.45
C SER A 70 -11.28 -4.39 -13.07
N PHE A 71 -11.36 -3.20 -12.46
CA PHE A 71 -11.82 -3.04 -11.08
C PHE A 71 -13.12 -2.23 -10.96
N ASP A 72 -13.72 -2.29 -9.78
CA ASP A 72 -14.96 -1.60 -9.47
C ASP A 72 -14.77 -0.07 -9.46
N VAL A 73 -15.40 0.59 -10.45
CA VAL A 73 -15.42 2.04 -10.60
C VAL A 73 -16.85 2.58 -10.57
N ASN A 74 -16.98 3.85 -10.20
CA ASN A 74 -18.25 4.56 -10.29
C ASN A 74 -18.57 4.97 -11.74
N LYS A 75 -19.69 5.68 -11.94
CA LYS A 75 -20.13 6.14 -13.28
C LYS A 75 -19.20 7.18 -13.94
N GLU A 76 -18.30 7.76 -13.17
CA GLU A 76 -17.33 8.77 -13.59
C GLU A 76 -15.93 8.18 -13.74
N ASN A 77 -15.81 6.83 -13.75
CA ASN A 77 -14.54 6.10 -13.81
C ASN A 77 -13.59 6.40 -12.63
N GLN A 78 -14.15 6.72 -11.46
CA GLN A 78 -13.39 6.86 -10.23
C GLN A 78 -13.40 5.52 -9.48
N LEU A 79 -12.23 5.09 -9.00
CA LEU A 79 -12.07 3.82 -8.31
C LEU A 79 -12.83 3.85 -6.99
N THR A 80 -13.66 2.85 -6.73
CA THR A 80 -14.36 2.71 -5.45
C THR A 80 -13.45 2.02 -4.44
N PHE A 81 -13.77 2.12 -3.14
CA PHE A 81 -13.05 1.34 -2.13
C PHE A 81 -13.06 -0.17 -2.43
N ARG A 82 -14.15 -0.68 -3.01
CA ARG A 82 -14.25 -2.08 -3.43
C ARG A 82 -13.23 -2.40 -4.52
N GLY A 83 -13.09 -1.54 -5.53
CA GLY A 83 -12.12 -1.72 -6.60
C GLY A 83 -10.68 -1.64 -6.10
N PHE A 84 -10.40 -0.69 -5.20
CA PHE A 84 -9.10 -0.57 -4.52
C PHE A 84 -8.78 -1.82 -3.69
N TYR A 85 -9.75 -2.32 -2.93
CA TYR A 85 -9.61 -3.55 -2.16
C TYR A 85 -9.31 -4.75 -3.06
N GLU A 86 -10.05 -4.92 -4.17
CA GLU A 86 -9.82 -6.01 -5.14
C GLU A 86 -8.43 -5.90 -5.79
N MET A 87 -7.98 -4.68 -6.13
CA MET A 87 -6.65 -4.43 -6.68
C MET A 87 -5.55 -4.87 -5.70
N TYR A 88 -5.60 -4.40 -4.46
CA TYR A 88 -4.65 -4.77 -3.42
C TYR A 88 -4.69 -6.28 -3.14
N HIS A 89 -5.88 -6.88 -3.18
CA HIS A 89 -6.07 -8.30 -2.95
C HIS A 89 -5.32 -9.15 -3.98
N ILE A 90 -5.49 -8.86 -5.26
CA ILE A 90 -4.79 -9.56 -6.35
C ILE A 90 -3.28 -9.38 -6.25
N GLN A 91 -2.81 -8.17 -5.92
CA GLN A 91 -1.40 -7.89 -5.73
C GLN A 91 -0.83 -8.67 -4.54
N THR A 92 -1.54 -8.71 -3.41
CA THR A 92 -1.16 -9.46 -2.21
C THR A 92 -1.09 -10.96 -2.47
N LEU A 93 -2.03 -11.50 -3.25
CA LEU A 93 -2.00 -12.91 -3.64
C LEU A 93 -0.79 -13.26 -4.51
N SER A 94 -0.27 -12.31 -5.26
CA SER A 94 0.93 -12.50 -6.08
C SER A 94 2.22 -12.27 -5.28
N ASP A 95 2.26 -11.19 -4.48
CA ASP A 95 3.42 -10.79 -3.69
C ASP A 95 2.98 -10.10 -2.37
N PRO A 96 2.78 -10.88 -1.28
CA PRO A 96 2.37 -10.32 0.00
C PRO A 96 3.49 -9.53 0.68
N GLU A 97 4.74 -9.81 0.33
CA GLU A 97 5.92 -9.13 0.88
C GLU A 97 5.94 -7.67 0.44
N GLU A 98 5.61 -7.39 -0.82
CA GLU A 98 5.45 -6.02 -1.32
C GLU A 98 4.38 -5.25 -0.55
N THR A 99 3.22 -5.89 -0.32
CA THR A 99 2.09 -5.28 0.40
C THR A 99 2.48 -4.90 1.84
N LEU A 100 3.17 -5.79 2.56
CA LEU A 100 3.70 -5.48 3.90
C LEU A 100 4.71 -4.33 3.86
N ASN A 101 5.58 -4.31 2.85
CA ASN A 101 6.56 -3.24 2.69
C ASN A 101 5.89 -1.88 2.43
N ASP A 102 4.79 -1.84 1.70
CA ASP A 102 4.00 -0.61 1.53
C ASP A 102 3.39 -0.14 2.83
N PHE A 103 2.81 -1.04 3.63
CA PHE A 103 2.32 -0.67 4.96
C PHE A 103 3.43 -0.11 5.85
N LYS A 104 4.65 -0.66 5.77
CA LYS A 104 5.82 -0.10 6.45
C LYS A 104 6.16 1.32 6.01
N LYS A 105 6.09 1.61 4.71
CA LYS A 105 6.28 2.99 4.19
C LYS A 105 5.21 3.95 4.72
N HIS A 106 4.00 3.47 4.95
CA HIS A 106 2.90 4.25 5.55
C HIS A 106 2.96 4.34 7.08
N GLY A 107 3.97 3.74 7.74
CA GLY A 107 4.20 3.86 9.18
C GLY A 107 3.65 2.71 10.03
N TYR A 108 3.31 1.57 9.42
CA TYR A 108 2.88 0.36 10.11
C TYR A 108 4.07 -0.60 10.35
N ASP A 109 4.10 -1.28 11.50
CA ASP A 109 5.11 -2.31 11.78
C ASP A 109 4.78 -3.65 11.09
N ASP A 110 5.67 -4.64 11.22
CA ASP A 110 5.42 -6.05 10.87
C ASP A 110 4.16 -6.64 11.55
N LYS A 111 3.71 -6.03 12.65
CA LYS A 111 2.46 -6.40 13.35
C LYS A 111 1.23 -5.64 12.89
N LEU A 112 1.33 -4.83 11.84
CA LEU A 112 0.26 -3.94 11.37
C LEU A 112 -0.18 -2.91 12.43
N GLU A 113 0.71 -2.58 13.37
CA GLU A 113 0.49 -1.58 14.40
C GLU A 113 1.08 -0.24 13.94
N LEU A 114 0.32 0.85 14.06
CA LEU A 114 0.77 2.19 13.64
C LEU A 114 1.88 2.66 14.59
N VAL A 115 3.12 2.71 14.11
CA VAL A 115 4.27 3.12 14.93
C VAL A 115 4.39 4.63 14.89
N THR A 116 3.52 5.32 15.62
CA THR A 116 3.51 6.79 15.74
C THR A 116 4.66 7.34 16.60
N SER A 117 5.82 6.68 16.67
CA SER A 117 6.93 7.12 17.52
C SER A 117 8.31 6.77 16.97
N ARG A 118 8.98 7.80 16.41
CA ARG A 118 10.42 8.15 16.53
C ARG A 118 11.44 7.00 16.27
N THR A 119 12.37 7.06 15.31
CA THR A 119 13.36 8.14 15.10
C THR A 119 14.07 7.95 13.75
N GLN A 120 14.38 9.08 13.14
CA GLN A 120 15.35 9.34 12.07
C GLN A 120 16.77 8.84 12.44
N ASP A 121 17.06 7.55 12.61
CA ASP A 121 18.46 7.17 12.93
C ASP A 121 18.85 5.77 12.44
N GLU A 122 19.03 5.54 11.13
CA GLU A 122 20.02 4.58 10.61
C GLU A 122 20.52 4.97 9.21
N ILE A 123 21.26 6.09 9.10
CA ILE A 123 22.43 6.09 8.21
C ILE A 123 23.57 6.87 8.88
N PRO A 124 24.54 6.23 9.54
CA PRO A 124 25.86 6.82 9.67
C PRO A 124 26.52 6.74 8.29
N LYS A 125 26.38 7.80 7.50
CA LYS A 125 27.26 8.06 6.34
C LYS A 125 28.47 8.83 6.85
N ASP A 126 29.34 8.17 7.60
CA ASP A 126 30.68 8.71 7.81
C ASP A 126 31.58 8.15 6.68
N PRO A 127 31.96 8.95 5.67
CA PRO A 127 33.09 8.57 4.83
C PRO A 127 34.37 8.69 5.67
N PRO A 128 35.38 7.81 5.47
CA PRO A 128 36.61 7.87 6.25
C PRO A 128 37.34 9.17 5.91
N VAL A 129 37.34 10.16 6.81
CA VAL A 129 38.25 11.28 6.69
C VAL A 129 39.64 10.81 7.11
N ASN A 130 40.48 10.78 6.10
CA ASN A 130 41.91 10.56 6.13
C ASN A 130 42.51 11.85 6.68
N GLU A 131 43.21 11.77 7.81
CA GLU A 131 44.07 12.86 8.27
C GLU A 131 45.52 12.34 8.29
N ASP A 132 46.39 13.19 7.78
CA ASP A 132 47.77 13.01 7.29
C ASP A 132 48.75 12.38 8.30
#